data_AF-A0A1Z9SNC4-F1
#
_entry.id   AF-A0A1Z9SNC4-F1
#
_cell.length_a   1.000
_cell.length_b   1.000
_cell.length_c   1.000
_cell.angle_alpha   90.00
_cell.angle_beta   90.00
_cell.angle_gamma   90.00
#
_symmetry.space_group_name_H-M   'P 1'
#
loop_
_entity.id
_entity.type
_entity.pdbx_description
1 polymer ?
#
loop_
_entity_poly.entity_id
_entity_poly.type
_entity_poly.pdbx_seq_one_letter_code
_entity_poly.pdbx_strand_id
1 'polypeptide(L)'
;MSFMVLNTGRVASQYFYINLSLQPNIIVPSRYTFDNVVKSFIKRRYKSPLKKLVQYRKNELRKNPMSCFGIVFHSARRNLVYPLDSKKNINFLKLLKDELEINTIFFPVREPGKVFKSEMNRQLARIVGDWSFPLGLNGWKKKWSLTHCITLEKQDLIHENCDGFLPHNIDYKNLKESSKNFIINTAKLYSLYNLFDGIFENVKVFEFENLFDSPKKVFKSMGEEKGFLFSDFSLIKMKLNSLPNRFMLYNNFSIEIDSQAQKKWQKKGISTKEKIGIKQKNVLKRMLFDKQNPFIRSCRFKFEIPEVMKVCEDWGKYEQIDLISKDEMPFTHDAIGSRVGIGIHCDDRPMFNMEEINEMIKTIHIVICPRFDKNLKILFNYYRNNVYCKKIPIGDFYDDFKKNNKQEFLDFDKIFKNPNNLLKFS
;
A
#
# COMPACT_ATOMS: atom_id res chain seq x y z
N MET A 1 -15.14 -20.62 9.32
CA MET A 1 -13.87 -20.62 10.09
C MET A 1 -13.19 -19.26 9.99
N SER A 2 -12.41 -18.84 10.99
CA SER A 2 -11.76 -17.51 10.95
C SER A 2 -10.29 -17.53 11.37
N PHE A 3 -9.46 -16.69 10.77
CA PHE A 3 -8.07 -16.48 11.19
C PHE A 3 -7.71 -15.00 11.22
N MET A 4 -6.56 -14.71 11.82
CA MET A 4 -5.95 -13.39 11.76
C MET A 4 -4.50 -13.48 11.32
N VAL A 5 -4.04 -12.53 10.52
CA VAL A 5 -2.62 -12.29 10.24
C VAL A 5 -2.19 -11.04 10.97
N LEU A 6 -1.16 -11.13 11.81
CA LEU A 6 -0.65 -9.98 12.55
C LEU A 6 0.35 -9.18 11.72
N ASN A 7 0.17 -7.86 11.76
CA ASN A 7 1.18 -6.96 11.23
C ASN A 7 2.31 -6.76 12.26
N THR A 8 3.45 -7.33 11.92
CA THR A 8 4.76 -7.06 12.53
C THR A 8 5.62 -6.15 11.66
N GLY A 9 5.05 -5.59 10.59
CA GLY A 9 5.63 -4.59 9.72
C GLY A 9 4.57 -4.13 8.73
N ARG A 10 4.44 -2.81 8.52
CA ARG A 10 3.49 -2.22 7.55
C ARG A 10 3.53 -2.93 6.19
N VAL A 11 4.74 -3.34 5.81
CA VAL A 11 5.14 -4.11 4.62
C VAL A 11 4.49 -5.51 4.54
N ALA A 12 4.44 -6.28 5.63
CA ALA A 12 3.86 -7.64 5.61
C ALA A 12 2.36 -7.59 5.34
N SER A 13 1.69 -6.63 5.96
CA SER A 13 0.24 -6.60 6.00
C SER A 13 -0.40 -6.28 4.65
N GLN A 14 0.18 -5.38 3.85
CA GLN A 14 -0.34 -5.09 2.52
C GLN A 14 -0.09 -6.26 1.56
N TYR A 15 1.04 -6.97 1.72
CA TYR A 15 1.29 -8.22 1.00
C TYR A 15 0.20 -9.26 1.24
N PHE A 16 -0.07 -9.58 2.52
CA PHE A 16 -1.06 -10.57 2.90
C PHE A 16 -2.46 -10.13 2.49
N TYR A 17 -2.82 -8.88 2.76
CA TYR A 17 -4.13 -8.35 2.41
C TYR A 17 -4.42 -8.49 0.92
N ILE A 18 -3.54 -8.00 0.04
CA ILE A 18 -3.76 -8.07 -1.41
C ILE A 18 -3.88 -9.53 -1.88
N ASN A 19 -2.93 -10.38 -1.47
CA ASN A 19 -2.89 -11.78 -1.92
C ASN A 19 -4.08 -12.61 -1.41
N LEU A 20 -4.56 -12.35 -0.17
CA LEU A 20 -5.70 -13.05 0.42
C LEU A 20 -7.03 -12.51 -0.11
N SER A 21 -7.18 -11.20 -0.27
CA SER A 21 -8.44 -10.57 -0.74
C SER A 21 -8.80 -10.93 -2.18
N LEU A 22 -7.85 -11.41 -2.97
CA LEU A 22 -8.09 -11.89 -4.34
C LEU A 22 -8.54 -13.35 -4.41
N GLN A 23 -8.45 -14.10 -3.30
CA GLN A 23 -8.83 -15.50 -3.30
C GLN A 23 -10.36 -15.63 -3.21
N PRO A 24 -11.00 -16.41 -4.10
CA PRO A 24 -12.46 -16.50 -4.17
C PRO A 24 -13.10 -17.15 -2.92
N ASN A 25 -12.32 -17.92 -2.16
CA ASN A 25 -12.75 -18.64 -0.95
C ASN A 25 -12.25 -17.98 0.35
N ILE A 26 -11.68 -16.78 0.28
CA ILE A 26 -11.24 -16.04 1.46
C ILE A 26 -11.97 -14.71 1.53
N ILE A 27 -12.75 -14.52 2.59
CA ILE A 27 -13.44 -13.28 2.87
C ILE A 27 -12.52 -12.44 3.75
N VAL A 28 -11.95 -11.37 3.19
CA VAL A 28 -11.14 -10.41 3.93
C VAL A 28 -11.89 -9.09 4.03
N PRO A 29 -12.32 -8.65 5.23
CA PRO A 29 -12.94 -7.35 5.37
C PRO A 29 -11.92 -6.27 5.07
N SER A 30 -12.45 -5.12 4.66
CA SER A 30 -11.63 -3.99 4.30
C SER A 30 -10.70 -3.55 5.46
N ARG A 31 -9.45 -3.13 5.16
CA ARG A 31 -8.53 -2.60 6.17
C ARG A 31 -9.16 -1.44 6.91
N TYR A 32 -9.80 -0.50 6.20
CA TYR A 32 -10.41 0.66 6.85
C TYR A 32 -11.59 0.25 7.74
N THR A 33 -12.35 -0.76 7.33
CA THR A 33 -13.43 -1.35 8.14
C THR A 33 -12.86 -1.88 9.44
N PHE A 34 -11.82 -2.71 9.38
CA PHE A 34 -11.23 -3.29 10.59
C PHE A 34 -10.51 -2.23 11.45
N ASP A 35 -9.76 -1.31 10.85
CA ASP A 35 -9.15 -0.18 11.56
C ASP A 35 -10.20 0.67 12.29
N ASN A 36 -11.37 0.87 11.70
CA ASN A 36 -12.48 1.57 12.34
C ASN A 36 -13.05 0.79 13.53
N VAL A 37 -13.17 -0.54 13.42
CA VAL A 37 -13.58 -1.40 14.54
C VAL A 37 -12.62 -1.24 15.72
N VAL A 38 -11.32 -1.40 15.45
CA VAL A 38 -10.29 -1.33 16.48
C VAL A 38 -10.24 0.08 17.10
N LYS A 39 -10.22 1.15 16.29
CA LYS A 39 -10.22 2.54 16.79
C LYS A 39 -11.48 2.86 17.59
N SER A 40 -12.65 2.43 17.14
CA SER A 40 -13.90 2.71 17.83
C SER A 40 -13.96 2.02 19.19
N PHE A 41 -13.45 0.79 19.28
CA PHE A 41 -13.37 0.08 20.55
C PHE A 41 -12.32 0.71 21.48
N ILE A 42 -11.07 0.80 21.00
CA ILE A 42 -9.90 1.15 21.82
C ILE A 42 -9.82 2.65 22.12
N LYS A 43 -10.32 3.53 21.25
CA LYS A 43 -10.32 4.97 21.53
C LYS A 43 -11.67 5.46 22.04
N ARG A 44 -12.78 5.00 21.44
CA ARG A 44 -14.11 5.60 21.67
C ARG A 44 -15.06 4.77 22.54
N ARG A 45 -14.68 3.54 22.91
CA ARG A 45 -15.48 2.60 23.73
C ARG A 45 -16.81 2.16 23.08
N TYR A 46 -16.92 2.25 21.75
CA TYR A 46 -18.11 1.81 21.02
C TYR A 46 -17.95 0.38 20.50
N LYS A 47 -18.92 -0.49 20.83
CA LYS A 47 -18.98 -1.87 20.35
C LYS A 47 -19.73 -2.05 19.03
N SER A 48 -20.53 -1.05 18.61
CA SER A 48 -21.38 -1.14 17.41
C SER A 48 -20.59 -1.52 16.14
N PRO A 49 -19.41 -0.95 15.84
CA PRO A 49 -18.63 -1.37 14.69
C PRO A 49 -18.21 -2.86 14.72
N LEU A 50 -17.84 -3.38 15.89
CA LEU A 50 -17.53 -4.81 16.03
C LEU A 50 -18.77 -5.67 15.74
N LYS A 51 -19.92 -5.32 16.31
CA LYS A 51 -21.19 -6.03 16.05
C LYS A 51 -21.55 -6.03 14.56
N LYS A 52 -21.34 -4.91 13.85
CA LYS A 52 -21.53 -4.82 12.40
C LYS A 52 -20.58 -5.75 11.63
N LEU A 53 -19.31 -5.84 12.04
CA LEU A 53 -18.34 -6.75 11.43
C LEU A 53 -18.71 -8.22 11.65
N VAL A 54 -19.19 -8.57 12.85
CA VAL A 54 -19.69 -9.92 13.16
C VAL A 54 -20.88 -10.27 12.27
N GLN A 55 -21.83 -9.35 12.10
CA GLN A 55 -22.97 -9.56 11.21
C GLN A 55 -22.53 -9.71 9.75
N TYR A 56 -21.58 -8.88 9.30
CA TYR A 56 -20.99 -8.98 7.97
C TYR A 56 -20.39 -10.37 7.73
N ARG A 57 -19.53 -10.85 8.64
CA ARG A 57 -18.97 -12.20 8.60
C ARG A 57 -20.06 -13.27 8.45
N LYS A 58 -21.09 -13.22 9.30
CA LYS A 58 -22.21 -14.20 9.26
C LYS A 58 -22.94 -14.17 7.91
N ASN A 59 -23.19 -13.00 7.36
CA ASN A 59 -23.86 -12.86 6.08
C ASN A 59 -23.01 -13.40 4.92
N GLU A 60 -21.72 -13.11 4.89
CA GLU A 60 -20.82 -13.59 3.84
C GLU A 60 -20.62 -15.11 3.90
N LEU A 61 -20.45 -15.68 5.09
CA LEU A 61 -20.37 -17.13 5.27
C LEU A 61 -21.68 -17.85 4.94
N ARG A 62 -22.85 -17.20 5.09
CA ARG A 62 -24.13 -17.77 4.60
C ARG A 62 -24.20 -17.83 3.08
N LYS A 63 -23.64 -16.83 2.38
CA LYS A 63 -23.59 -16.81 0.92
C LYS A 63 -22.55 -17.78 0.36
N ASN A 64 -21.42 -17.93 1.04
CA ASN A 64 -20.35 -18.82 0.65
C ASN A 64 -19.87 -19.66 1.85
N PRO A 65 -20.56 -20.78 2.17
CA PRO A 65 -20.29 -21.59 3.35
C PRO A 65 -18.88 -22.20 3.40
N MET A 66 -18.28 -22.43 2.23
CA MET A 66 -16.93 -23.00 2.11
C MET A 66 -15.82 -21.97 2.26
N SER A 67 -16.15 -20.69 2.41
CA SER A 67 -15.14 -19.64 2.57
C SER A 67 -14.57 -19.56 3.98
N CYS A 68 -13.35 -19.06 4.07
CA CYS A 68 -12.71 -18.74 5.33
C CYS A 68 -12.70 -17.22 5.54
N PHE A 69 -12.99 -16.77 6.76
CA PHE A 69 -12.96 -15.35 7.11
C PHE A 69 -11.57 -14.95 7.65
N GLY A 70 -10.83 -14.13 6.94
CA GLY A 70 -9.48 -13.72 7.32
C GLY A 70 -9.42 -12.26 7.73
N ILE A 71 -8.78 -11.93 8.85
CA ILE A 71 -8.47 -10.54 9.21
C ILE A 71 -6.99 -10.29 9.05
N VAL A 72 -6.61 -9.23 8.33
CA VAL A 72 -5.24 -8.73 8.34
C VAL A 72 -5.15 -7.54 9.30
N PHE A 73 -4.46 -7.70 10.42
CA PHE A 73 -4.41 -6.67 11.46
C PHE A 73 -3.26 -5.69 11.23
N HIS A 74 -3.48 -4.66 10.42
CA HIS A 74 -2.45 -3.74 9.90
C HIS A 74 -1.74 -2.78 10.89
N SER A 75 -2.18 -2.65 12.15
CA SER A 75 -1.69 -1.57 13.03
C SER A 75 -1.47 -2.00 14.48
N ALA A 76 -1.02 -3.23 14.72
CA ALA A 76 -0.65 -3.69 16.06
C ALA A 76 0.45 -2.82 16.71
N ARG A 77 1.36 -2.23 15.90
CA ARG A 77 2.65 -1.65 16.34
C ARG A 77 2.68 -0.29 17.04
N ARG A 78 1.63 0.54 17.05
CA ARG A 78 1.79 1.89 17.64
C ARG A 78 0.55 2.55 18.21
N ASN A 79 -0.59 2.44 17.55
CA ASN A 79 -1.73 3.34 17.83
C ASN A 79 -2.98 2.62 18.32
N LEU A 80 -2.99 1.29 18.22
CA LEU A 80 -4.19 0.50 18.45
C LEU A 80 -4.00 -0.52 19.56
N VAL A 81 -2.89 -1.27 19.62
CA VAL A 81 -2.72 -2.32 20.66
C VAL A 81 -1.80 -1.89 21.81
N TYR A 82 -1.16 -0.72 21.71
CA TYR A 82 -0.37 -0.17 22.81
C TYR A 82 -1.22 0.75 23.72
N PRO A 83 -1.00 0.72 25.04
CA PRO A 83 -0.03 -0.12 25.75
C PRO A 83 -0.50 -1.61 25.85
N LEU A 84 0.44 -2.57 25.81
CA LEU A 84 0.16 -4.01 25.64
C LEU A 84 -0.53 -4.64 26.85
N ASP A 85 -0.25 -4.12 28.04
CA ASP A 85 -0.79 -4.50 29.34
C ASP A 85 -2.16 -3.85 29.64
N SER A 86 -2.66 -3.02 28.74
CA SER A 86 -3.98 -2.41 28.88
C SER A 86 -5.07 -3.47 28.97
N LYS A 87 -5.76 -3.55 30.13
CA LYS A 87 -6.98 -4.36 30.32
C LYS A 87 -7.98 -4.17 29.18
N LYS A 88 -8.05 -2.95 28.63
CA LYS A 88 -8.93 -2.62 27.50
C LYS A 88 -8.53 -3.33 26.21
N ASN A 89 -7.24 -3.36 25.90
CA ASN A 89 -6.72 -3.98 24.68
C ASN A 89 -6.84 -5.50 24.78
N ILE A 90 -6.55 -6.06 25.96
CA ILE A 90 -6.78 -7.48 26.27
C ILE A 90 -8.27 -7.84 26.09
N ASN A 91 -9.19 -7.06 26.67
CA ASN A 91 -10.63 -7.28 26.52
C ASN A 91 -11.09 -7.19 25.06
N PHE A 92 -10.53 -6.27 24.28
CA PHE A 92 -10.81 -6.18 22.86
C PHE A 92 -10.37 -7.44 22.11
N LEU A 93 -9.16 -7.93 22.35
CA LEU A 93 -8.64 -9.14 21.71
C LEU A 93 -9.43 -10.39 22.10
N LYS A 94 -9.85 -10.52 23.37
CA LYS A 94 -10.75 -11.59 23.83
C LYS A 94 -12.10 -11.52 23.10
N LEU A 95 -12.72 -10.35 23.03
CA LEU A 95 -13.97 -10.18 22.28
C LEU A 95 -13.80 -10.49 20.79
N LEU A 96 -12.67 -10.12 20.18
CA LEU A 96 -12.38 -10.50 18.80
C LEU A 96 -12.27 -12.01 18.63
N LYS A 97 -11.57 -12.70 19.55
CA LYS A 97 -11.46 -14.15 19.56
C LYS A 97 -12.86 -14.78 19.56
N ASP A 98 -13.70 -14.37 20.51
CA ASP A 98 -14.98 -15.03 20.78
C ASP A 98 -16.02 -14.68 19.71
N GLU A 99 -16.21 -13.39 19.39
CA GLU A 99 -17.30 -12.92 18.52
C GLU A 99 -17.04 -13.18 17.02
N LEU A 100 -15.76 -13.24 16.62
CA LEU A 100 -15.38 -13.55 15.24
C LEU A 100 -14.87 -14.99 15.09
N GLU A 101 -14.86 -15.77 16.18
CA GLU A 101 -14.42 -17.16 16.22
C GLU A 101 -13.00 -17.32 15.62
N ILE A 102 -12.08 -16.44 16.02
CA ILE A 102 -10.70 -16.45 15.53
C ILE A 102 -9.93 -17.51 16.30
N ASN A 103 -9.62 -18.63 15.65
CA ASN A 103 -8.99 -19.77 16.29
C ASN A 103 -7.50 -19.94 15.96
N THR A 104 -6.96 -19.29 14.91
CA THR A 104 -5.50 -19.16 14.75
C THR A 104 -5.08 -17.77 14.33
N ILE A 105 -3.89 -17.43 14.80
CA ILE A 105 -3.15 -16.23 14.46
C ILE A 105 -1.90 -16.64 13.69
N PHE A 106 -1.69 -16.06 12.51
CA PHE A 106 -0.41 -16.13 11.80
C PHE A 106 0.42 -14.89 12.12
N PHE A 107 1.60 -15.11 12.69
CA PHE A 107 2.50 -14.09 13.18
C PHE A 107 3.83 -14.20 12.40
N PRO A 108 4.01 -13.44 11.31
CA PRO A 108 5.33 -13.30 10.67
C PRO A 108 6.30 -12.59 11.62
N VAL A 109 7.33 -13.23 12.11
CA VAL A 109 8.27 -12.66 13.09
C VAL A 109 9.50 -12.13 12.38
N ARG A 110 9.96 -10.93 12.76
CA ARG A 110 11.14 -10.30 12.18
C ARG A 110 12.11 -9.91 13.27
N GLU A 111 13.38 -10.22 13.14
CA GLU A 111 14.41 -9.87 14.12
C GLU A 111 14.41 -8.35 14.46
N PRO A 112 14.50 -7.93 15.74
CA PRO A 112 14.38 -6.52 16.12
C PRO A 112 15.41 -5.60 15.44
N GLY A 113 16.63 -6.06 15.15
CA GLY A 113 17.63 -5.29 14.40
C GLY A 113 17.19 -5.01 12.96
N LYS A 114 16.59 -6.00 12.28
CA LYS A 114 16.01 -5.78 10.94
C LYS A 114 14.82 -4.84 10.96
N VAL A 115 14.04 -4.82 12.05
CA VAL A 115 12.96 -3.85 12.25
C VAL A 115 13.51 -2.43 12.35
N PHE A 116 14.55 -2.23 13.17
CA PHE A 116 15.25 -0.96 13.30
C PHE A 116 15.72 -0.45 11.92
N LYS A 117 16.45 -1.29 11.19
CA LYS A 117 16.98 -0.92 9.86
C LYS A 117 15.87 -0.55 8.88
N SER A 118 14.77 -1.29 8.90
CA SER A 118 13.61 -1.01 8.05
C SER A 118 12.93 0.33 8.37
N GLU A 119 12.83 0.68 9.65
CA GLU A 119 12.26 1.95 10.10
C GLU A 119 13.20 3.11 9.80
N MET A 120 14.50 2.94 10.03
CA MET A 120 15.53 3.90 9.66
C MET A 120 15.50 4.21 8.16
N ASN A 121 15.53 3.18 7.31
CA ASN A 121 15.44 3.37 5.86
C ASN A 121 14.16 4.09 5.42
N ARG A 122 13.06 3.95 6.18
CA ARG A 122 11.83 4.70 5.94
C ARG A 122 11.96 6.17 6.29
N GLN A 123 12.58 6.50 7.43
CA GLN A 123 12.81 7.90 7.79
C GLN A 123 13.76 8.58 6.81
N LEU A 124 14.80 7.87 6.36
CA LEU A 124 15.69 8.36 5.32
C LEU A 124 14.97 8.64 4.01
N ALA A 125 14.12 7.71 3.55
CA ALA A 125 13.31 7.91 2.36
C ALA A 125 12.38 9.16 2.47
N ARG A 126 11.90 9.50 3.67
CA ARG A 126 11.09 10.70 3.89
C ARG A 126 11.88 11.99 3.71
N ILE A 127 13.15 12.02 4.10
CA ILE A 127 14.03 13.19 3.91
C ILE A 127 14.17 13.52 2.42
N VAL A 128 14.15 12.50 1.56
CA VAL A 128 14.37 12.63 0.10
C VAL A 128 13.11 13.05 -0.67
N GLY A 129 11.90 12.87 -0.12
CA GLY A 129 10.65 13.22 -0.82
C GLY A 129 9.60 12.12 -0.92
N ASP A 130 9.66 11.12 -0.02
CA ASP A 130 8.59 10.12 0.23
C ASP A 130 8.14 9.36 -1.04
N TRP A 131 9.11 8.95 -1.87
CA TRP A 131 8.89 8.17 -3.10
C TRP A 131 8.04 8.87 -4.17
N SER A 132 7.95 10.20 -4.14
CA SER A 132 7.35 10.99 -5.22
C SER A 132 8.40 11.55 -6.18
N PHE A 133 8.02 11.72 -7.44
CA PHE A 133 8.84 12.29 -8.48
C PHE A 133 8.92 13.82 -8.27
N PRO A 134 10.12 14.41 -8.22
CA PRO A 134 10.28 15.85 -8.18
C PRO A 134 9.55 16.52 -9.34
N LEU A 135 8.85 17.63 -9.07
CA LEU A 135 8.21 18.42 -10.12
C LEU A 135 9.27 18.98 -11.07
N GLY A 136 9.07 18.79 -12.37
CA GLY A 136 10.01 19.24 -13.41
C GLY A 136 11.02 18.18 -13.86
N LEU A 137 11.28 17.11 -13.09
CA LEU A 137 12.20 16.04 -13.50
C LEU A 137 11.66 15.35 -14.76
N ASN A 138 12.40 15.42 -15.88
CA ASN A 138 11.92 15.01 -17.22
C ASN A 138 10.56 15.61 -17.61
N GLY A 139 10.28 16.84 -17.14
CA GLY A 139 9.00 17.52 -17.37
C GLY A 139 7.83 16.97 -16.55
N TRP A 140 8.10 16.14 -15.51
CA TRP A 140 7.05 15.56 -14.69
C TRP A 140 6.19 16.59 -13.97
N LYS A 141 4.87 16.38 -14.03
CA LYS A 141 3.87 17.20 -13.35
C LYS A 141 2.84 16.30 -12.68
N LYS A 142 2.24 16.79 -11.58
CA LYS A 142 1.03 16.16 -11.03
C LYS A 142 -0.23 16.52 -11.81
N LYS A 143 -0.24 17.71 -12.44
CA LYS A 143 -1.33 18.22 -13.26
C LYS A 143 -0.80 18.53 -14.66
N TRP A 144 -1.27 17.81 -15.65
CA TRP A 144 -0.88 17.92 -17.04
C TRP A 144 -1.96 18.64 -17.83
N SER A 145 -1.63 19.67 -18.60
CA SER A 145 -2.55 20.23 -19.60
C SER A 145 -2.41 19.41 -20.89
N LEU A 146 -3.52 19.05 -21.52
CA LEU A 146 -3.50 18.29 -22.76
C LEU A 146 -2.74 19.03 -23.88
N THR A 147 -2.93 20.33 -24.01
CA THR A 147 -2.18 21.14 -24.99
C THR A 147 -0.68 21.15 -24.70
N HIS A 148 -0.29 21.20 -23.42
CA HIS A 148 1.11 21.11 -23.06
C HIS A 148 1.70 19.72 -23.37
N CYS A 149 0.97 18.64 -23.12
CA CYS A 149 1.41 17.28 -23.48
C CYS A 149 1.71 17.15 -24.97
N ILE A 150 0.87 17.72 -25.85
CA ILE A 150 1.10 17.72 -27.30
C ILE A 150 2.42 18.44 -27.66
N THR A 151 2.80 19.46 -26.90
CA THR A 151 4.08 20.15 -27.11
C THR A 151 5.25 19.27 -26.68
N LEU A 152 5.07 18.51 -25.60
CA LEU A 152 6.07 17.60 -25.04
C LEU A 152 6.26 16.30 -25.85
N GLU A 153 5.30 15.91 -26.67
CA GLU A 153 5.39 14.79 -27.61
C GLU A 153 6.59 14.93 -28.56
N LYS A 154 6.93 16.18 -28.92
CA LYS A 154 8.03 16.50 -29.84
C LYS A 154 9.35 16.77 -29.13
N GLN A 155 9.40 16.64 -27.80
CA GLN A 155 10.59 16.95 -27.01
C GLN A 155 11.23 15.66 -26.50
N ASP A 156 12.53 15.54 -26.73
CA ASP A 156 13.32 14.47 -26.16
C ASP A 156 13.36 14.56 -24.63
N LEU A 157 13.52 13.41 -23.98
CA LEU A 157 13.68 13.33 -22.54
C LEU A 157 15.14 13.64 -22.18
N ILE A 158 15.43 14.87 -21.80
CA ILE A 158 16.81 15.37 -21.67
C ILE A 158 17.43 15.10 -20.28
N HIS A 159 16.64 14.95 -19.21
CA HIS A 159 17.22 14.81 -17.85
C HIS A 159 17.64 13.38 -17.55
N GLU A 160 18.94 13.16 -17.35
CA GLU A 160 19.52 11.87 -16.98
C GLU A 160 19.85 11.73 -15.48
N ASN A 161 19.96 12.84 -14.73
CA ASN A 161 20.24 12.82 -13.29
C ASN A 161 19.15 13.52 -12.46
N CYS A 162 19.17 13.24 -11.15
CA CYS A 162 18.28 13.85 -10.15
C CYS A 162 18.99 14.83 -9.22
N ASP A 163 20.24 15.18 -9.53
CA ASP A 163 21.14 15.97 -8.69
C ASP A 163 20.60 17.37 -8.39
N GLY A 164 19.96 18.01 -9.38
CA GLY A 164 19.28 19.29 -9.19
C GLY A 164 17.98 19.22 -8.39
N PHE A 165 17.52 18.03 -8.00
CA PHE A 165 16.23 17.81 -7.33
C PHE A 165 16.35 17.15 -5.97
N LEU A 166 17.39 16.34 -5.74
CA LEU A 166 17.55 15.51 -4.55
C LEU A 166 18.85 15.84 -3.80
N PRO A 167 18.89 15.66 -2.47
CA PRO A 167 20.11 15.90 -1.70
C PRO A 167 21.28 15.01 -2.15
N HIS A 168 22.48 15.57 -2.27
CA HIS A 168 23.68 14.78 -2.54
C HIS A 168 24.15 13.99 -1.31
N ASN A 169 23.98 14.57 -0.12
CA ASN A 169 24.36 13.96 1.14
C ASN A 169 23.14 13.77 2.03
N ILE A 170 22.99 12.53 2.51
CA ILE A 170 22.04 12.15 3.54
C ILE A 170 22.90 11.64 4.70
N ASP A 171 22.96 12.41 5.78
CA ASP A 171 23.81 12.09 6.93
C ASP A 171 23.04 11.96 8.26
N TYR A 172 23.80 11.65 9.30
CA TYR A 172 23.30 11.40 10.66
C TYR A 172 22.59 12.62 11.28
N LYS A 173 22.97 13.85 10.90
CA LYS A 173 22.37 15.08 11.41
C LYS A 173 20.96 15.27 10.86
N ASN A 174 20.77 15.03 9.55
CA ASN A 174 19.44 15.07 8.92
C ASN A 174 18.50 14.02 9.52
N LEU A 175 19.03 12.83 9.86
CA LEU A 175 18.28 11.79 10.56
C LEU A 175 17.83 12.27 11.92
N LYS A 176 18.74 12.75 12.78
CA LYS A 176 18.43 13.17 14.16
C LYS A 176 17.37 14.26 14.24
N GLU A 177 17.41 15.23 13.33
CA GLU A 177 16.41 16.30 13.24
C GLU A 177 15.04 15.78 12.76
N SER A 178 15.03 14.89 11.78
CA SER A 178 13.81 14.27 11.23
C SER A 178 13.23 13.17 12.13
N SER A 179 14.06 12.59 12.99
CA SER A 179 13.76 11.43 13.82
C SER A 179 13.49 11.79 15.28
N LYS A 180 13.02 13.00 15.59
CA LYS A 180 12.64 13.46 16.95
C LYS A 180 11.76 12.48 17.75
N ASN A 181 11.26 11.39 17.13
CA ASN A 181 10.48 10.32 17.74
C ASN A 181 10.87 8.90 17.22
N PHE A 182 12.17 8.58 17.12
CA PHE A 182 12.63 7.23 16.76
C PHE A 182 11.94 6.18 17.66
N ILE A 183 11.21 5.22 17.06
CA ILE A 183 10.11 4.54 17.74
C ILE A 183 10.59 3.29 18.49
N ILE A 184 10.92 3.46 19.78
CA ILE A 184 11.29 2.37 20.71
C ILE A 184 10.25 1.24 20.72
N ASN A 185 8.95 1.55 20.64
CA ASN A 185 7.85 0.56 20.69
C ASN A 185 7.82 -0.43 19.50
N THR A 186 8.56 -0.18 18.42
CA THR A 186 8.57 -1.09 17.26
C THR A 186 9.36 -2.38 17.49
N ALA A 187 10.21 -2.42 18.53
CA ALA A 187 10.98 -3.61 18.91
C ALA A 187 10.21 -4.59 19.80
N LYS A 188 9.00 -4.23 20.26
CA LYS A 188 8.18 -4.97 21.24
C LYS A 188 7.53 -6.23 20.66
N LEU A 189 8.31 -7.02 19.93
CA LEU A 189 7.86 -8.18 19.16
C LEU A 189 7.60 -9.40 20.03
N TYR A 190 8.49 -9.69 20.98
CA TYR A 190 8.27 -10.79 21.92
C TYR A 190 7.10 -10.46 22.83
N SER A 191 7.04 -9.23 23.36
CA SER A 191 5.90 -8.79 24.17
C SER A 191 4.57 -8.88 23.42
N LEU A 192 4.55 -8.54 22.13
CA LEU A 192 3.36 -8.68 21.30
C LEU A 192 3.00 -10.16 21.07
N TYR A 193 3.98 -11.01 20.79
CA TYR A 193 3.78 -12.46 20.69
C TYR A 193 3.18 -13.02 21.97
N ASN A 194 3.78 -12.73 23.13
CA ASN A 194 3.31 -13.19 24.43
C ASN A 194 1.86 -12.76 24.73
N LEU A 195 1.48 -11.52 24.37
CA LEU A 195 0.09 -11.05 24.51
C LEU A 195 -0.89 -11.89 23.66
N PHE A 196 -0.54 -12.21 22.42
CA PHE A 196 -1.42 -12.97 21.55
C PHE A 196 -1.44 -14.45 21.92
N ASP A 197 -0.30 -15.05 22.26
CA ASP A 197 -0.18 -16.43 22.72
C ASP A 197 -0.96 -16.66 24.03
N GLY A 198 -0.98 -15.68 24.93
CA GLY A 198 -1.80 -15.73 26.15
C GLY A 198 -3.31 -15.54 25.96
N ILE A 199 -3.78 -15.18 24.77
CA ILE A 199 -5.21 -14.95 24.49
C ILE A 199 -5.77 -15.98 23.50
N PHE A 200 -5.03 -16.28 22.44
CA PHE A 200 -5.45 -17.14 21.35
C PHE A 200 -4.83 -18.53 21.49
N GLU A 201 -5.62 -19.57 21.22
CA GLU A 201 -5.20 -20.97 21.43
C GLU A 201 -4.11 -21.43 20.47
N ASN A 202 -4.06 -20.88 19.25
CA ASN A 202 -3.11 -21.29 18.22
C ASN A 202 -2.45 -20.07 17.60
N VAL A 203 -1.22 -19.76 18.01
CA VAL A 203 -0.39 -18.71 17.40
C VAL A 203 0.71 -19.36 16.60
N LYS A 204 0.59 -19.32 15.27
CA LYS A 204 1.59 -19.83 14.33
C LYS A 204 2.59 -18.75 13.94
N VAL A 205 3.85 -18.99 14.22
CA VAL A 205 4.98 -18.09 13.93
C VAL A 205 5.81 -18.63 12.78
N PHE A 206 6.37 -17.73 11.98
CA PHE A 206 7.37 -18.04 10.95
C PHE A 206 8.27 -16.84 10.73
N GLU A 207 9.49 -17.05 10.25
CA GLU A 207 10.37 -15.94 9.92
C GLU A 207 9.81 -15.12 8.75
N PHE A 208 9.82 -13.80 8.91
CA PHE A 208 9.27 -12.85 7.94
C PHE A 208 9.93 -12.96 6.56
N GLU A 209 11.20 -13.33 6.52
CA GLU A 209 11.99 -13.56 5.31
C GLU A 209 11.38 -14.62 4.39
N ASN A 210 10.77 -15.66 4.97
CA ASN A 210 10.09 -16.72 4.20
C ASN A 210 8.93 -16.19 3.36
N LEU A 211 8.37 -15.03 3.72
CA LEU A 211 7.34 -14.36 2.91
C LEU A 211 7.87 -13.91 1.54
N PHE A 212 9.18 -13.67 1.44
CA PHE A 212 9.82 -13.21 0.21
C PHE A 212 10.62 -14.33 -0.46
N ASP A 213 11.31 -15.15 0.33
CA ASP A 213 12.16 -16.22 -0.19
C ASP A 213 11.31 -17.41 -0.66
N SER A 214 10.20 -17.70 0.04
CA SER A 214 9.32 -18.83 -0.25
C SER A 214 7.83 -18.53 -0.03
N PRO A 215 7.25 -17.48 -0.65
CA PRO A 215 5.86 -17.07 -0.41
C PRO A 215 4.83 -18.18 -0.67
N LYS A 216 5.05 -19.01 -1.69
CA LYS A 216 4.17 -20.15 -2.01
C LYS A 216 4.03 -21.10 -0.83
N LYS A 217 5.14 -21.42 -0.17
CA LYS A 217 5.15 -22.32 0.99
C LYS A 217 4.39 -21.70 2.15
N VAL A 218 4.63 -20.41 2.45
CA VAL A 218 3.89 -19.68 3.50
C VAL A 218 2.38 -19.75 3.28
N PHE A 219 1.89 -19.38 2.09
CA PHE A 219 0.44 -19.40 1.83
C PHE A 219 -0.16 -20.81 1.82
N LYS A 220 0.56 -21.81 1.30
CA LYS A 220 0.12 -23.22 1.37
C LYS A 220 0.00 -23.71 2.80
N SER A 221 1.03 -23.51 3.61
CA SER A 221 1.05 -23.91 5.02
C SER A 221 -0.01 -23.19 5.84
N MET A 222 -0.26 -21.90 5.57
CA MET A 222 -1.39 -21.19 6.18
C MET A 222 -2.73 -21.83 5.80
N GLY A 223 -2.88 -22.21 4.54
CA GLY A 223 -4.06 -22.90 4.03
C GLY A 223 -4.28 -24.26 4.68
N GLU A 224 -3.22 -25.07 4.79
CA GLU A 224 -3.23 -26.37 5.47
C GLU A 224 -3.61 -26.24 6.95
N GLU A 225 -3.02 -25.27 7.65
CA GLU A 225 -3.33 -25.00 9.06
C GLU A 225 -4.76 -24.53 9.28
N LYS A 226 -5.36 -23.85 8.29
CA LYS A 226 -6.71 -23.25 8.42
C LYS A 226 -7.82 -23.97 7.70
N GLY A 227 -7.51 -24.92 6.84
CA GLY A 227 -8.48 -25.57 5.97
C GLY A 227 -8.97 -24.67 4.82
N PHE A 228 -8.13 -23.79 4.28
CA PHE A 228 -8.43 -23.08 3.01
C PHE A 228 -7.42 -23.43 1.93
N LEU A 229 -7.87 -23.41 0.67
CA LEU A 229 -6.99 -23.56 -0.49
C LEU A 229 -6.63 -22.19 -1.03
N PHE A 230 -5.34 -21.93 -1.24
CA PHE A 230 -4.87 -20.77 -1.98
C PHE A 230 -4.77 -21.16 -3.45
N SER A 231 -5.60 -20.58 -4.32
CA SER A 231 -5.78 -21.03 -5.70
C SER A 231 -5.12 -20.11 -6.73
N ASP A 232 -5.01 -18.81 -6.45
CA ASP A 232 -4.37 -17.84 -7.34
C ASP A 232 -3.02 -17.37 -6.79
N PHE A 233 -1.95 -17.85 -7.41
CA PHE A 233 -0.56 -17.55 -7.06
C PHE A 233 0.07 -16.46 -7.96
N SER A 234 -0.73 -15.75 -8.77
CA SER A 234 -0.24 -14.77 -9.75
C SER A 234 0.53 -13.61 -9.11
N LEU A 235 0.05 -13.08 -7.98
CA LEU A 235 0.63 -11.88 -7.36
C LEU A 235 1.70 -12.16 -6.30
N ILE A 236 1.92 -13.40 -5.89
CA ILE A 236 2.87 -13.70 -4.82
C ILE A 236 4.34 -13.42 -5.21
N LYS A 237 4.65 -13.44 -6.52
CA LYS A 237 6.01 -13.17 -6.99
C LYS A 237 6.24 -11.67 -7.18
N MET A 238 5.18 -10.88 -7.04
CA MET A 238 5.23 -9.45 -7.30
C MET A 238 5.81 -8.70 -6.13
N LYS A 239 6.51 -7.61 -6.44
CA LYS A 239 7.21 -6.81 -5.43
C LYS A 239 6.27 -5.78 -4.78
N LEU A 240 5.10 -6.22 -4.29
CA LEU A 240 4.00 -5.39 -3.78
C LEU A 240 4.36 -4.48 -2.60
N ASN A 241 5.49 -4.71 -1.93
CA ASN A 241 5.93 -3.85 -0.81
C ASN A 241 7.33 -3.27 -1.00
N SER A 242 7.83 -3.38 -2.23
CA SER A 242 9.11 -2.84 -2.64
C SER A 242 9.02 -1.35 -2.96
N LEU A 243 10.19 -0.75 -3.12
CA LEU A 243 10.37 0.61 -3.57
C LEU A 243 9.58 0.94 -4.88
N PRO A 244 9.61 0.10 -5.93
CA PRO A 244 8.81 0.28 -7.15
C PRO A 244 7.34 0.50 -6.87
N ASN A 245 6.71 -0.36 -6.05
CA ASN A 245 5.28 -0.25 -5.76
C ASN A 245 4.95 1.05 -5.01
N ARG A 246 5.88 1.58 -4.19
CA ARG A 246 5.71 2.90 -3.57
C ARG A 246 5.76 4.00 -4.61
N PHE A 247 6.66 3.95 -5.58
CA PHE A 247 6.66 4.94 -6.66
C PHE A 247 5.35 4.89 -7.47
N MET A 248 4.81 3.71 -7.80
CA MET A 248 3.49 3.59 -8.44
C MET A 248 2.40 4.28 -7.61
N LEU A 249 2.49 4.14 -6.29
CA LEU A 249 1.53 4.69 -5.35
C LEU A 249 1.52 6.21 -5.25
N TYR A 250 2.70 6.81 -5.13
CA TYR A 250 2.85 8.23 -4.80
C TYR A 250 2.90 9.15 -6.02
N ASN A 251 2.90 8.58 -7.23
CA ASN A 251 3.03 9.32 -8.50
C ASN A 251 1.76 9.24 -9.36
N ASN A 252 0.61 9.47 -8.72
CA ASN A 252 -0.62 9.75 -9.46
C ASN A 252 -0.53 11.10 -10.20
N PHE A 253 -1.40 11.25 -11.20
CA PHE A 253 -1.43 12.47 -12.01
C PHE A 253 -2.86 12.77 -12.49
N SER A 254 -3.08 13.99 -12.96
CA SER A 254 -4.33 14.38 -13.59
C SER A 254 -4.08 15.02 -14.94
N ILE A 255 -4.99 14.81 -15.88
CA ILE A 255 -5.01 15.52 -17.17
C ILE A 255 -6.12 16.55 -17.13
N GLU A 256 -5.77 17.80 -17.37
CA GLU A 256 -6.65 18.96 -17.50
C GLU A 256 -6.92 19.21 -18.99
N ILE A 257 -8.21 19.32 -19.31
CA ILE A 257 -8.70 19.66 -20.64
C ILE A 257 -8.82 21.17 -20.70
N ASP A 258 -7.74 21.81 -21.17
CA ASP A 258 -7.72 23.26 -21.39
C ASP A 258 -8.65 23.68 -22.54
N SER A 259 -8.93 24.99 -22.63
CA SER A 259 -9.88 25.53 -23.59
C SER A 259 -9.49 25.28 -25.05
N GLN A 260 -8.19 25.18 -25.34
CA GLN A 260 -7.71 24.90 -26.70
C GLN A 260 -7.94 23.43 -27.06
N ALA A 261 -7.61 22.51 -26.16
CA ALA A 261 -7.88 21.08 -26.29
C ALA A 261 -9.38 20.82 -26.47
N GLN A 262 -10.23 21.46 -25.65
CA GLN A 262 -11.68 21.35 -25.74
C GLN A 262 -12.21 21.82 -27.11
N LYS A 263 -11.72 22.94 -27.63
CA LYS A 263 -12.08 23.43 -28.98
C LYS A 263 -11.65 22.45 -30.07
N LYS A 264 -10.45 21.87 -29.97
CA LYS A 264 -9.97 20.86 -30.92
C LYS A 264 -10.83 19.60 -30.91
N TRP A 265 -11.20 19.09 -29.74
CA TRP A 265 -12.08 17.93 -29.61
C TRP A 265 -13.48 18.19 -30.18
N GLN A 266 -14.04 19.37 -29.95
CA GLN A 266 -15.33 19.76 -30.54
C GLN A 266 -15.26 19.80 -32.07
N LYS A 267 -14.19 20.36 -32.66
CA LYS A 267 -13.98 20.35 -34.11
C LYS A 267 -13.86 18.94 -34.70
N LYS A 268 -13.32 17.99 -33.93
CA LYS A 268 -13.20 16.57 -34.32
C LYS A 268 -14.47 15.74 -34.04
N GLY A 269 -15.52 16.33 -33.48
CA GLY A 269 -16.75 15.61 -33.10
C GLY A 269 -16.66 14.77 -31.82
N ILE A 270 -15.50 14.78 -31.13
CA ILE A 270 -15.21 13.94 -29.95
C ILE A 270 -16.00 14.38 -28.71
N SER A 271 -16.43 15.64 -28.66
CA SER A 271 -17.12 16.24 -27.51
C SER A 271 -18.34 17.06 -27.95
N THR A 272 -19.54 16.69 -27.49
CA THR A 272 -20.79 17.41 -27.81
C THR A 272 -21.12 18.50 -26.78
N LYS A 273 -21.64 19.64 -27.25
CA LYS A 273 -21.98 20.80 -26.38
C LYS A 273 -23.04 20.48 -25.32
N GLU A 274 -24.00 19.59 -25.62
CA GLU A 274 -25.13 19.25 -24.74
C GLU A 274 -24.71 18.62 -23.41
N LYS A 275 -23.60 17.86 -23.38
CA LYS A 275 -23.10 17.22 -22.15
C LYS A 275 -22.39 18.20 -21.21
N ILE A 276 -22.11 19.43 -21.63
CA ILE A 276 -21.37 20.42 -20.83
C ILE A 276 -22.29 21.06 -19.76
N GLY A 277 -23.54 21.37 -20.10
CA GLY A 277 -24.51 22.01 -19.19
C GLY A 277 -24.97 21.10 -18.03
N ILE A 278 -25.21 19.81 -18.30
CA ILE A 278 -25.57 18.83 -17.27
C ILE A 278 -24.37 18.52 -16.34
N LYS A 279 -23.14 18.51 -16.89
CA LYS A 279 -21.91 18.30 -16.11
C LYS A 279 -21.58 19.50 -15.20
N GLN A 280 -21.92 20.73 -15.59
CA GLN A 280 -21.77 21.93 -14.74
C GLN A 280 -22.65 21.91 -13.48
N LYS A 281 -23.85 21.29 -13.53
CA LYS A 281 -24.70 21.11 -12.32
C LYS A 281 -24.08 20.18 -11.27
N ASN A 282 -23.37 19.13 -11.68
CA ASN A 282 -22.67 18.22 -10.75
C ASN A 282 -21.38 18.83 -10.16
N VAL A 283 -20.77 19.77 -10.88
CA VAL A 283 -19.55 20.49 -10.47
C VAL A 283 -19.80 21.46 -9.30
N LEU A 284 -21.00 22.04 -9.16
CA LEU A 284 -21.37 22.91 -8.03
C LEU A 284 -21.26 22.19 -6.67
N LYS A 285 -21.51 20.87 -6.61
CA LYS A 285 -21.29 20.07 -5.37
C LYS A 285 -19.80 19.86 -5.04
N ARG A 286 -18.90 19.87 -6.04
CA ARG A 286 -17.44 19.73 -5.85
C ARG A 286 -16.75 21.04 -5.44
N MET A 287 -17.35 22.20 -5.73
CA MET A 287 -16.85 23.52 -5.32
C MET A 287 -16.60 23.63 -3.80
N LEU A 288 -17.40 22.94 -2.98
CA LEU A 288 -17.30 23.00 -1.52
C LEU A 288 -16.20 22.10 -0.92
N PHE A 289 -15.67 21.12 -1.66
CA PHE A 289 -14.83 20.06 -1.07
C PHE A 289 -13.38 20.01 -1.58
N ASP A 290 -13.09 20.36 -2.85
CA ASP A 290 -11.80 19.97 -3.47
C ASP A 290 -10.83 21.11 -3.84
N LYS A 291 -11.14 22.38 -3.53
CA LYS A 291 -10.30 23.56 -3.91
C LYS A 291 -9.85 23.56 -5.39
N GLN A 292 -10.66 23.00 -6.30
CA GLN A 292 -10.40 23.03 -7.74
C GLN A 292 -11.28 24.05 -8.43
N ASN A 293 -10.76 24.67 -9.50
CA ASN A 293 -11.55 25.55 -10.33
C ASN A 293 -12.65 24.70 -11.02
N PRO A 294 -13.93 24.97 -10.73
CA PRO A 294 -15.07 24.19 -11.24
C PRO A 294 -15.18 24.23 -12.77
N PHE A 295 -14.58 25.23 -13.42
CA PHE A 295 -14.63 25.39 -14.86
C PHE A 295 -13.53 24.60 -15.59
N ILE A 296 -12.57 24.00 -14.86
CA ILE A 296 -11.50 23.18 -15.45
C ILE A 296 -11.95 21.71 -15.43
N ARG A 297 -12.20 21.15 -16.62
CA ARG A 297 -12.41 19.71 -16.77
C ARG A 297 -11.08 19.00 -16.53
N SER A 298 -10.99 18.24 -15.44
CA SER A 298 -9.82 17.44 -15.11
C SER A 298 -10.21 15.98 -14.88
N CYS A 299 -9.29 15.07 -15.19
CA CYS A 299 -9.47 13.64 -14.96
C CYS A 299 -8.25 13.08 -14.24
N ARG A 300 -8.46 12.36 -13.14
CA ARG A 300 -7.39 11.75 -12.36
C ARG A 300 -7.07 10.35 -12.86
N PHE A 301 -5.78 10.09 -13.03
CA PHE A 301 -5.22 8.82 -13.47
C PHE A 301 -4.15 8.31 -12.51
N LYS A 302 -3.84 7.02 -12.67
CA LYS A 302 -2.78 6.35 -11.92
C LYS A 302 -2.25 5.16 -12.72
N PHE A 303 -0.94 4.93 -12.65
CA PHE A 303 -0.36 3.66 -13.08
C PHE A 303 -0.32 2.68 -11.93
N GLU A 304 -0.70 1.43 -12.17
CA GLU A 304 -0.77 0.45 -11.10
C GLU A 304 -0.87 -0.98 -11.65
N ILE A 305 -0.81 -1.96 -10.76
CA ILE A 305 -1.08 -3.37 -11.10
C ILE A 305 -2.61 -3.58 -11.23
N PRO A 306 -3.10 -4.06 -12.39
CA PRO A 306 -4.51 -4.34 -12.66
C PRO A 306 -5.24 -5.12 -11.56
N GLU A 307 -4.66 -6.24 -11.12
CA GLU A 307 -5.26 -7.13 -10.14
C GLU A 307 -5.36 -6.47 -8.76
N VAL A 308 -4.39 -5.60 -8.42
CA VAL A 308 -4.36 -4.92 -7.13
C VAL A 308 -5.36 -3.76 -7.06
N MET A 309 -5.64 -3.06 -8.18
CA MET A 309 -6.65 -1.99 -8.21
C MET A 309 -8.01 -2.46 -7.69
N LYS A 310 -8.38 -3.72 -7.94
CA LYS A 310 -9.68 -4.30 -7.56
C LYS A 310 -9.88 -4.42 -6.06
N VAL A 311 -8.79 -4.61 -5.30
CA VAL A 311 -8.85 -4.92 -3.87
C VAL A 311 -8.23 -3.84 -3.00
N CYS A 312 -7.38 -2.97 -3.55
CA CYS A 312 -6.60 -2.07 -2.70
C CYS A 312 -7.34 -0.78 -2.34
N GLU A 313 -7.81 -0.71 -1.09
CA GLU A 313 -8.58 0.44 -0.60
C GLU A 313 -7.78 1.73 -0.44
N ASP A 314 -6.48 1.64 -0.09
CA ASP A 314 -5.60 2.82 -0.01
C ASP A 314 -5.51 3.54 -1.37
N TRP A 315 -5.91 2.85 -2.45
CA TRP A 315 -5.75 3.25 -3.83
C TRP A 315 -7.09 3.71 -4.41
N GLY A 316 -8.03 4.03 -3.51
CA GLY A 316 -9.47 4.01 -3.71
C GLY A 316 -9.97 4.71 -4.98
N LYS A 317 -10.97 4.06 -5.56
CA LYS A 317 -11.81 4.54 -6.66
C LYS A 317 -11.05 4.67 -7.99
N TYR A 318 -10.22 3.72 -8.37
CA TYR A 318 -9.72 3.67 -9.75
C TYR A 318 -10.25 2.42 -10.44
N GLU A 319 -10.77 2.61 -11.65
CA GLU A 319 -11.16 1.54 -12.55
C GLU A 319 -10.06 1.39 -13.61
N GLN A 320 -9.60 0.17 -13.85
CA GLN A 320 -8.67 -0.08 -14.93
C GLN A 320 -9.35 0.18 -16.28
N ILE A 321 -8.74 1.02 -17.11
CA ILE A 321 -9.24 1.37 -18.45
C ILE A 321 -8.32 0.91 -19.57
N ASP A 322 -7.04 0.64 -19.26
CA ASP A 322 -6.10 0.15 -20.27
C ASP A 322 -4.94 -0.65 -19.66
N LEU A 323 -4.22 -1.38 -20.50
CA LEU A 323 -2.97 -2.07 -20.19
C LEU A 323 -1.81 -1.44 -20.96
N ILE A 324 -0.68 -1.29 -20.28
CA ILE A 324 0.53 -0.70 -20.87
C ILE A 324 1.39 -1.83 -21.42
N SER A 325 1.90 -1.64 -22.64
CA SER A 325 2.87 -2.57 -23.23
C SER A 325 4.19 -2.49 -22.47
N LYS A 326 4.85 -3.64 -22.30
CA LYS A 326 6.17 -3.69 -21.68
C LYS A 326 7.18 -2.80 -22.41
N ASP A 327 7.05 -2.65 -23.73
CA ASP A 327 7.99 -1.86 -24.54
C ASP A 327 7.94 -0.36 -24.24
N GLU A 328 6.82 0.13 -23.71
CA GLU A 328 6.66 1.55 -23.36
C GLU A 328 7.20 1.89 -21.98
N MET A 329 7.15 0.94 -21.05
CA MET A 329 7.61 1.10 -19.66
C MET A 329 8.43 -0.10 -19.18
N PRO A 330 9.54 -0.44 -19.87
CA PRO A 330 10.25 -1.69 -19.62
C PRO A 330 10.81 -1.77 -18.21
N PHE A 331 11.37 -0.66 -17.70
CA PHE A 331 11.95 -0.65 -16.37
C PHE A 331 10.88 -0.86 -15.30
N THR A 332 9.71 -0.23 -15.45
CA THR A 332 8.60 -0.34 -14.50
C THR A 332 8.07 -1.76 -14.44
N HIS A 333 7.83 -2.39 -15.59
CA HIS A 333 7.41 -3.78 -15.68
C HIS A 333 8.41 -4.73 -15.00
N ASP A 334 9.70 -4.59 -15.28
CA ASP A 334 10.75 -5.44 -14.71
C ASP A 334 10.94 -5.19 -13.20
N ALA A 335 10.85 -3.93 -12.78
CA ALA A 335 11.00 -3.54 -11.38
C ALA A 335 9.88 -4.11 -10.51
N ILE A 336 8.62 -4.04 -10.98
CA ILE A 336 7.44 -4.58 -10.28
C ILE A 336 7.35 -6.10 -10.43
N GLY A 337 7.72 -6.63 -11.59
CA GLY A 337 7.58 -8.03 -11.97
C GLY A 337 6.15 -8.41 -12.36
N SER A 338 5.40 -7.49 -12.97
CA SER A 338 4.01 -7.73 -13.41
C SER A 338 3.58 -6.77 -14.52
N ARG A 339 2.33 -6.94 -14.98
CA ARG A 339 1.65 -6.01 -15.89
C ARG A 339 1.37 -4.69 -15.19
N VAL A 340 1.45 -3.61 -15.95
CA VAL A 340 1.07 -2.25 -15.52
C VAL A 340 -0.16 -1.85 -16.31
N GLY A 341 -1.14 -1.27 -15.62
CA GLY A 341 -2.37 -0.75 -16.20
C GLY A 341 -2.56 0.74 -15.87
N ILE A 342 -3.43 1.36 -16.66
CA ILE A 342 -3.91 2.73 -16.43
C ILE A 342 -5.24 2.65 -15.70
N GLY A 343 -5.31 3.29 -14.54
CA GLY A 343 -6.54 3.47 -13.78
C GLY A 343 -7.10 4.87 -13.99
N ILE A 344 -8.40 5.00 -14.18
CA ILE A 344 -9.14 6.26 -14.12
C ILE A 344 -9.94 6.34 -12.83
N HIS A 345 -10.00 7.52 -12.22
CA HIS A 345 -10.76 7.68 -11.00
C HIS A 345 -12.28 7.51 -11.25
N CYS A 346 -12.96 6.65 -10.50
CA CYS A 346 -14.37 6.29 -10.66
C CYS A 346 -15.31 7.50 -10.56
N ASP A 347 -15.00 8.48 -9.71
CA ASP A 347 -15.80 9.71 -9.65
C ASP A 347 -15.65 10.58 -10.92
N ASP A 348 -14.55 10.42 -11.68
CA ASP A 348 -14.27 11.20 -12.89
C ASP A 348 -14.71 10.46 -14.16
N ARG A 349 -14.68 9.12 -14.16
CA ARG A 349 -15.06 8.25 -15.29
C ARG A 349 -16.42 8.60 -15.94
N PRO A 350 -17.52 8.86 -15.19
CA PRO A 350 -18.81 9.25 -15.78
C PRO A 350 -18.81 10.65 -16.42
N MET A 351 -17.80 11.47 -16.14
CA MET A 351 -17.69 12.84 -16.67
C MET A 351 -17.09 12.89 -18.08
N PHE A 352 -16.63 11.76 -18.63
CA PHE A 352 -16.00 11.67 -19.94
C PHE A 352 -16.64 10.54 -20.76
N ASN A 353 -16.87 10.79 -22.05
CA ASN A 353 -17.27 9.70 -22.96
C ASN A 353 -16.04 8.84 -23.32
N MET A 354 -16.25 7.69 -23.98
CA MET A 354 -15.13 6.80 -24.33
C MET A 354 -14.14 7.43 -25.32
N GLU A 355 -14.59 8.26 -26.24
CA GLU A 355 -13.71 8.92 -27.20
C GLU A 355 -12.76 9.92 -26.52
N GLU A 356 -13.28 10.72 -25.59
CA GLU A 356 -12.51 11.64 -24.73
C GLU A 356 -11.51 10.85 -23.88
N ILE A 357 -11.90 9.70 -23.33
CA ILE A 357 -11.01 8.81 -22.56
C ILE A 357 -9.91 8.26 -23.46
N ASN A 358 -10.24 7.78 -24.66
CA ASN A 358 -9.27 7.22 -25.60
C ASN A 358 -8.23 8.28 -26.04
N GLU A 359 -8.62 9.54 -26.23
CA GLU A 359 -7.66 10.61 -26.52
C GLU A 359 -6.73 10.91 -25.32
N MET A 360 -7.26 10.86 -24.09
CA MET A 360 -6.43 10.97 -22.90
C MET A 360 -5.46 9.79 -22.77
N ILE A 361 -5.92 8.56 -23.01
CA ILE A 361 -5.10 7.34 -23.02
C ILE A 361 -3.95 7.49 -24.01
N LYS A 362 -4.21 7.85 -25.28
CA LYS A 362 -3.16 8.10 -26.28
C LYS A 362 -2.09 9.08 -25.77
N THR A 363 -2.54 10.16 -25.13
CA THR A 363 -1.62 11.15 -24.53
C THR A 363 -0.80 10.54 -23.39
N ILE A 364 -1.40 9.68 -22.56
CA ILE A 364 -0.70 8.97 -21.49
C ILE A 364 0.40 8.07 -22.09
N HIS A 365 0.08 7.23 -23.07
CA HIS A 365 1.04 6.34 -23.73
C HIS A 365 2.21 7.09 -24.34
N ILE A 366 1.94 8.14 -25.11
CA ILE A 366 2.98 8.84 -25.89
C ILE A 366 3.85 9.74 -25.00
N VAL A 367 3.25 10.42 -24.01
CA VAL A 367 3.93 11.49 -23.28
C VAL A 367 4.28 11.09 -21.85
N ILE A 368 3.35 10.46 -21.14
CA ILE A 368 3.44 10.28 -19.68
C ILE A 368 4.14 8.96 -19.34
N CYS A 369 3.85 7.86 -20.04
CA CYS A 369 4.48 6.55 -19.82
C CYS A 369 6.02 6.61 -19.91
N PRO A 370 6.63 7.16 -20.99
CA PRO A 370 8.09 7.21 -21.10
C PRO A 370 8.74 8.07 -20.01
N ARG A 371 8.07 9.17 -19.63
CA ARG A 371 8.53 10.06 -18.54
C ARG A 371 8.46 9.37 -17.19
N PHE A 372 7.38 8.62 -16.94
CA PHE A 372 7.24 7.85 -15.72
C PHE A 372 8.34 6.79 -15.63
N ASP A 373 8.55 6.00 -16.69
CA ASP A 373 9.53 4.91 -16.69
C ASP A 373 10.95 5.44 -16.46
N LYS A 374 11.32 6.53 -17.17
CA LYS A 374 12.62 7.18 -17.00
C LYS A 374 12.81 7.74 -15.59
N ASN A 375 11.82 8.45 -15.05
CA ASN A 375 11.89 8.99 -13.69
C ASN A 375 11.92 7.89 -12.64
N LEU A 376 11.16 6.82 -12.84
CA LEU A 376 11.19 5.65 -11.96
C LEU A 376 12.59 5.06 -11.94
N LYS A 377 13.23 4.87 -13.09
CA LYS A 377 14.61 4.34 -13.17
C LYS A 377 15.61 5.21 -12.43
N ILE A 378 15.60 6.52 -12.68
CA ILE A 378 16.50 7.49 -12.04
C ILE A 378 16.33 7.42 -10.52
N LEU A 379 15.10 7.54 -10.03
CA LEU A 379 14.82 7.59 -8.60
C LEU A 379 14.98 6.24 -7.93
N PHE A 380 14.59 5.14 -8.57
CA PHE A 380 14.83 3.80 -8.06
C PHE A 380 16.33 3.58 -7.83
N ASN A 381 17.18 3.94 -8.80
CA ASN A 381 18.62 3.82 -8.69
C ASN A 381 19.18 4.73 -7.59
N TYR A 382 18.73 5.99 -7.52
CA TYR A 382 19.14 6.91 -6.46
C TYR A 382 18.80 6.35 -5.08
N TYR A 383 17.56 5.91 -4.84
CA TYR A 383 17.14 5.38 -3.55
C TYR A 383 17.88 4.08 -3.23
N ARG A 384 18.07 3.19 -4.21
CA ARG A 384 18.85 1.96 -4.01
C ARG A 384 20.27 2.30 -3.55
N ASN A 385 20.96 3.19 -4.26
CA ASN A 385 22.38 3.46 -4.05
C ASN A 385 22.65 4.37 -2.85
N ASN A 386 21.81 5.38 -2.61
CA ASN A 386 22.06 6.42 -1.62
C ASN A 386 21.26 6.26 -0.32
N VAL A 387 20.14 5.52 -0.35
CA VAL A 387 19.25 5.35 0.82
C VAL A 387 19.31 3.91 1.37
N TYR A 388 19.09 2.90 0.52
CA TYR A 388 18.89 1.52 0.99
C TYR A 388 20.17 0.68 1.08
N CYS A 389 21.13 0.86 0.16
CA CYS A 389 22.39 0.10 0.12
C CYS A 389 23.54 0.77 0.88
N LYS A 390 23.44 2.06 1.23
CA LYS A 390 24.49 2.77 1.97
C LYS A 390 24.57 2.20 3.39
N LYS A 391 25.76 1.79 3.82
CA LYS A 391 26.04 1.55 5.26
C LYS A 391 25.88 2.89 5.96
N ILE A 392 24.69 3.14 6.49
CA ILE A 392 24.48 4.29 7.37
C ILE A 392 25.26 3.97 8.65
N PRO A 393 26.17 4.84 9.13
CA PRO A 393 26.77 4.68 10.44
C PRO A 393 25.65 4.76 11.48
N ILE A 394 25.19 3.59 11.93
CA ILE A 394 24.06 3.44 12.85
C ILE A 394 24.41 3.85 14.28
N GLY A 395 25.70 3.94 14.61
CA GLY A 395 26.29 4.55 15.82
C GLY A 395 25.45 4.41 17.08
N ASP A 396 25.37 5.53 17.82
CA ASP A 396 24.67 5.63 19.11
C ASP A 396 23.16 5.33 19.01
N PHE A 397 22.49 5.57 17.87
CA PHE A 397 21.04 5.32 17.74
C PHE A 397 20.68 3.84 17.85
N TYR A 398 21.48 2.95 17.25
CA TYR A 398 21.22 1.52 17.34
C TYR A 398 21.54 0.99 18.73
N ASP A 399 22.62 1.50 19.35
CA ASP A 399 23.00 1.12 20.70
C ASP A 399 21.96 1.58 21.72
N ASP A 400 21.45 2.81 21.62
CA ASP A 400 20.33 3.30 22.43
C ASP A 400 19.05 2.48 22.19
N PHE A 401 18.74 2.15 20.94
CA PHE A 401 17.59 1.31 20.61
C PHE A 401 17.70 -0.08 21.24
N LYS A 402 18.88 -0.71 21.15
CA LYS A 402 19.17 -2.02 21.73
C LYS A 402 19.14 -1.97 23.25
N LYS A 403 19.75 -0.96 23.86
CA LYS A 403 19.72 -0.71 25.31
C LYS A 403 18.29 -0.58 25.83
N ASN A 404 17.48 0.26 25.19
CA ASN A 404 16.08 0.52 25.58
C ASN A 404 15.16 -0.70 25.35
N ASN A 405 15.54 -1.64 24.48
CA ASN A 405 14.78 -2.85 24.19
C ASN A 405 15.50 -4.14 24.56
N LYS A 406 16.48 -4.09 25.47
CA LYS A 406 17.36 -5.21 25.81
C LYS A 406 16.60 -6.52 26.03
N GLN A 407 15.51 -6.48 26.80
CA GLN A 407 14.72 -7.67 27.09
C GLN A 407 14.04 -8.28 25.86
N GLU A 408 13.57 -7.47 24.91
CA GLU A 408 12.99 -7.97 23.66
C GLU A 408 14.01 -8.72 22.82
N PHE A 409 15.27 -8.27 22.81
CA PHE A 409 16.35 -8.97 22.12
C PHE A 409 16.70 -10.28 22.81
N LEU A 410 16.76 -10.31 24.14
CA LEU A 410 17.06 -11.53 24.90
C LEU A 410 15.95 -12.58 24.78
N ASP A 411 14.70 -12.15 24.71
CA ASP A 411 13.55 -13.05 24.66
C ASP A 411 13.12 -13.42 23.25
N PHE A 412 13.66 -12.78 22.21
CA PHE A 412 13.24 -12.99 20.82
C PHE A 412 13.29 -14.45 20.39
N ASP A 413 14.37 -15.16 20.71
CA ASP A 413 14.53 -16.56 20.32
C ASP A 413 13.47 -17.48 20.98
N LYS A 414 12.90 -17.06 22.11
CA LYS A 414 11.83 -17.82 22.79
C LYS A 414 10.59 -17.96 21.91
N ILE A 415 10.35 -17.04 20.96
CA ILE A 415 9.21 -17.10 20.03
C ILE A 415 9.26 -18.39 19.20
N PHE A 416 10.45 -18.87 18.84
CA PHE A 416 10.64 -20.03 17.95
C PHE A 416 10.89 -21.34 18.71
N LYS A 417 11.00 -21.32 20.04
CA LYS A 417 11.35 -22.51 20.83
C LYS A 417 10.23 -23.53 20.95
N ASN A 418 8.97 -23.14 20.75
CA ASN A 418 7.83 -24.06 20.83
C ASN A 418 7.49 -24.63 19.44
N PRO A 419 7.75 -25.91 19.15
CA PRO A 419 7.49 -26.50 17.84
C PRO A 419 6.00 -26.48 17.46
N ASN A 420 5.10 -26.51 18.43
CA ASN A 420 3.65 -26.45 18.18
C ASN A 420 3.23 -25.09 17.63
N ASN A 421 4.00 -24.04 17.90
CA ASN A 421 3.74 -22.70 17.41
C ASN A 421 4.43 -22.43 16.07
N LEU A 422 5.34 -23.27 15.59
CA LEU A 422 6.00 -23.06 14.30
C LEU A 422 5.02 -23.37 13.16
N LEU A 423 4.91 -22.46 12.19
CA LEU A 423 4.25 -22.76 10.92
C LEU A 423 5.14 -23.71 10.11
N LYS A 424 4.66 -24.92 9.88
CA LYS A 424 5.41 -25.95 9.16
C LYS A 424 5.33 -25.70 7.66
N PHE A 425 6.48 -25.56 7.00
CA PHE A 425 6.55 -25.54 5.54
C PHE A 425 6.65 -26.95 5.01
N SER A 426 5.57 -27.42 4.39
CA SER A 426 5.49 -28.66 3.62
C SER A 426 6.14 -28.52 2.24
#